data_AF-A0A0B5H2Z6-F1
#
_entry.id   AF-A0A0B5H2Z6-F1
#
_cell.length_a   1.000
_cell.length_b   1.000
_cell.length_c   1.000
_cell.angle_alpha   90.00
_cell.angle_beta   90.00
_cell.angle_gamma   90.00
#
_symmetry.space_group_name_H-M   'P 1'
#
loop_
_entity.id
_entity.type
_entity.pdbx_description
1 polymer ?
#
loop_
_entity_poly.entity_id
_entity_poly.type
_entity_poly.pdbx_seq_one_letter_code
_entity_poly.pdbx_strand_id
1 'polypeptide(L)'
;SFNFIPFTTRWKDIHKKEFCENSLLTNSQKSEEPLPEGDWSSEPFLSWLIGFTEGDGCFCVNHRQELSFIITQGCQNVSVLRYVQTILNMGSVIAQGKRVYRFVVYKREHIELLIHLFNGNIVLPSRKAQFARFVNAFNAKNKITSGASAPCSASSENDFSLKESKQIEYRASSVLPSLEDQWLLGFTEAEGCFTISFLSNSKAYRTRFIISQKGDVNLPVLSNLILLFNTGKVEGHSQKDNYSFVVSGLKNVFKIYHYFDNNLSYFLSTKKESYLAFKELNAKIKQGLHLDEQTRTGLLMYSQSVNSIRRKSK
;
A
#
# COMPACT_ATOMS: atom_id res chain seq x y z
N SER A 1 -23.36 5.85 1.33
CA SER A 1 -22.39 4.88 0.78
C SER A 1 -21.07 5.59 0.59
N PHE A 2 -20.06 5.25 1.39
CA PHE A 2 -18.70 5.82 1.32
C PHE A 2 -17.86 4.92 0.42
N ASN A 3 -18.15 4.92 -0.88
CA ASN A 3 -17.47 4.06 -1.83
C ASN A 3 -16.23 4.77 -2.39
N PHE A 4 -15.23 3.99 -2.77
CA PHE A 4 -14.04 4.43 -3.51
C PHE A 4 -14.47 5.26 -4.73
N ILE A 5 -13.76 6.36 -5.02
CA ILE A 5 -14.09 7.18 -6.18
C ILE A 5 -13.52 6.49 -7.41
N PRO A 6 -14.36 6.14 -8.43
CA PRO A 6 -13.88 5.50 -9.64
C PRO A 6 -12.71 6.28 -10.24
N PHE A 7 -11.67 5.56 -10.70
CA PHE A 7 -10.50 6.23 -11.26
C PHE A 7 -10.89 7.11 -12.44
N THR A 8 -10.31 8.31 -12.50
CA THR A 8 -10.69 9.32 -13.48
C THR A 8 -10.56 8.76 -14.91
N THR A 9 -11.51 9.14 -15.78
CA THR A 9 -11.45 8.83 -17.23
C THR A 9 -10.09 9.22 -17.81
N ARG A 10 -9.51 10.33 -17.33
CA ARG A 10 -8.16 10.79 -17.71
C ARG A 10 -7.04 9.78 -17.41
N TRP A 11 -7.06 9.13 -16.24
CA TRP A 11 -6.08 8.07 -15.92
C TRP A 11 -6.26 6.87 -16.85
N LYS A 12 -7.50 6.41 -17.05
CA LYS A 12 -7.83 5.28 -17.94
C LYS A 12 -7.45 5.57 -19.40
N ASP A 13 -7.70 6.80 -19.88
CA ASP A 13 -7.42 7.22 -21.26
C ASP A 13 -5.93 7.38 -21.57
N ILE A 14 -5.15 7.95 -20.64
CA ILE A 14 -3.70 8.13 -20.81
C ILE A 14 -3.02 6.76 -20.83
N HIS A 15 -3.36 5.88 -19.88
CA HIS A 15 -2.82 4.54 -19.86
C HIS A 15 -3.25 3.70 -21.07
N LYS A 16 -4.49 3.85 -21.58
CA LYS A 16 -4.91 3.16 -22.81
C LYS A 16 -4.06 3.53 -24.03
N LYS A 17 -3.61 4.79 -24.15
CA LYS A 17 -2.74 5.25 -25.25
C LYS A 17 -1.30 4.75 -25.11
N GLU A 18 -0.69 4.87 -23.93
CA GLU A 18 0.69 4.40 -23.70
C GLU A 18 0.83 2.87 -23.76
N PHE A 19 -0.25 2.12 -23.51
CA PHE A 19 -0.27 0.66 -23.59
C PHE A 19 -0.30 0.13 -25.03
N CYS A 20 -1.05 0.78 -25.94
CA CYS A 20 -1.10 0.40 -27.36
C CYS A 20 0.26 0.53 -28.06
N GLU A 21 1.12 1.44 -27.60
CA GLU A 21 2.46 1.65 -28.18
C GLU A 21 3.52 0.69 -27.62
N ASN A 22 3.36 0.20 -26.38
CA ASN A 22 4.36 -0.63 -25.71
C ASN A 22 4.11 -2.15 -25.82
N SER A 23 2.91 -2.60 -26.19
CA SER A 23 2.62 -4.04 -26.36
C SER A 23 3.36 -4.69 -27.54
N LEU A 24 4.08 -3.90 -28.34
CA LEU A 24 4.91 -4.37 -29.46
C LEU A 24 6.38 -4.65 -29.07
N LEU A 25 6.82 -4.35 -27.84
CA LEU A 25 8.26 -4.28 -27.54
C LEU A 25 8.82 -5.14 -26.39
N THR A 26 8.02 -5.94 -25.66
CA THR A 26 8.57 -6.73 -24.54
C THR A 26 8.32 -8.23 -24.67
N ASN A 27 9.11 -8.89 -25.50
CA ASN A 27 9.36 -10.33 -25.43
C ASN A 27 10.84 -10.55 -25.11
N SER A 28 11.22 -10.56 -23.84
CA SER A 28 12.37 -11.31 -23.29
C SER A 28 12.63 -10.96 -21.83
N GLN A 29 12.24 -11.86 -20.92
CA GLN A 29 13.05 -12.41 -19.81
C GLN A 29 12.13 -13.10 -18.79
N LYS A 30 12.31 -14.42 -18.64
CA LYS A 30 11.60 -15.33 -17.73
C LYS A 30 12.51 -15.65 -16.55
N SER A 31 12.08 -15.33 -15.33
CA SER A 31 12.22 -16.18 -14.11
C SER A 31 11.70 -15.43 -12.88
N GLU A 32 10.40 -15.56 -12.58
CA GLU A 32 9.75 -15.41 -11.28
C GLU A 32 8.31 -15.95 -11.46
N GLU A 33 7.68 -16.46 -10.40
CA GLU A 33 6.30 -16.98 -10.47
C GLU A 33 5.38 -15.95 -11.15
N PRO A 34 4.52 -16.36 -12.11
CA PRO A 34 3.71 -15.42 -12.84
C PRO A 34 2.70 -14.77 -11.89
N LEU A 35 2.86 -13.46 -11.69
CA LEU A 35 1.88 -12.62 -11.02
C LEU A 35 0.54 -12.71 -11.77
N PRO A 36 -0.61 -12.54 -11.09
CA PRO A 36 -1.91 -12.88 -11.65
C PRO A 36 -2.14 -12.22 -13.01
N GLU A 37 -2.45 -13.01 -14.03
CA GLU A 37 -2.93 -12.50 -15.31
C GLU A 37 -4.33 -11.92 -15.13
N GLY A 38 -4.47 -10.60 -15.31
CA GLY A 38 -5.74 -9.89 -15.19
C GLY A 38 -5.63 -8.50 -15.80
N ASP A 39 -6.76 -7.85 -16.11
CA ASP A 39 -6.78 -6.48 -16.64
C ASP A 39 -5.95 -5.57 -15.73
N TRP A 40 -4.81 -5.12 -16.25
CA TRP A 40 -3.72 -4.49 -15.51
C TRP A 40 -4.05 -3.06 -15.06
N SER A 41 -5.24 -2.57 -15.42
CA SER A 41 -5.85 -1.33 -14.94
C SER A 41 -6.99 -1.56 -13.94
N SER A 42 -7.16 -2.80 -13.47
CA SER A 42 -8.31 -3.19 -12.65
C SER A 42 -8.36 -2.43 -11.34
N GLU A 43 -9.58 -2.00 -10.99
CA GLU A 43 -9.86 -1.27 -9.75
C GLU A 43 -9.26 -1.93 -8.49
N PRO A 44 -9.21 -3.28 -8.37
CA PRO A 44 -8.57 -3.96 -7.25
C PRO A 44 -7.08 -3.65 -7.04
N PHE A 45 -6.26 -3.70 -8.10
CA PHE A 45 -4.83 -3.42 -7.95
C PHE A 45 -4.59 -1.97 -7.52
N LEU A 46 -5.36 -1.03 -8.08
CA LEU A 46 -5.19 0.39 -7.74
C LEU A 46 -5.66 0.68 -6.30
N SER A 47 -6.73 0.03 -5.83
CA SER A 47 -7.14 0.08 -4.43
C SER A 47 -6.07 -0.50 -3.49
N TRP A 48 -5.52 -1.66 -3.85
CA TRP A 48 -4.37 -2.27 -3.16
C TRP A 48 -3.17 -1.32 -3.10
N LEU A 49 -2.80 -0.71 -4.24
CA LEU A 49 -1.65 0.18 -4.36
C LEU A 49 -1.82 1.39 -3.44
N ILE A 50 -3.04 1.92 -3.33
CA ILE A 50 -3.34 3.03 -2.44
C ILE A 50 -3.11 2.60 -1.00
N GLY A 51 -3.72 1.50 -0.54
CA GLY A 51 -3.49 0.98 0.81
C GLY A 51 -2.03 0.70 1.13
N PHE A 52 -1.30 0.08 0.20
CA PHE A 52 0.12 -0.25 0.35
C PHE A 52 0.98 1.02 0.45
N THR A 53 0.69 2.03 -0.37
CA THR A 53 1.34 3.34 -0.34
C THR A 53 1.06 4.10 0.96
N GLU A 54 -0.15 4.00 1.50
CA GLU A 54 -0.49 4.71 2.73
C GLU A 54 0.32 4.23 3.94
N GLY A 55 0.72 2.96 3.95
CA GLY A 55 1.72 2.41 4.89
C GLY A 55 3.16 2.78 4.51
N ASP A 56 3.70 2.20 3.43
CA ASP A 56 5.15 2.24 3.12
C ASP A 56 5.58 3.30 2.09
N GLY A 57 4.64 4.12 1.62
CA GLY A 57 4.87 5.17 0.62
C GLY A 57 5.22 6.55 1.20
N CYS A 58 5.64 7.46 0.33
CA CYS A 58 5.85 8.88 0.60
C CYS A 58 5.47 9.74 -0.60
N PHE A 59 4.65 10.76 -0.36
CA PHE A 59 4.53 11.93 -1.21
C PHE A 59 5.51 12.99 -0.73
N CYS A 60 6.71 12.96 -1.28
CA CYS A 60 7.85 13.73 -0.80
C CYS A 60 7.96 15.05 -1.57
N VAL A 61 8.12 16.16 -0.83
CA VAL A 61 8.50 17.47 -1.36
C VAL A 61 9.79 17.87 -0.64
N ASN A 62 10.88 18.03 -1.38
CA ASN A 62 12.17 18.38 -0.78
C ASN A 62 12.31 19.90 -0.53
N HIS A 63 13.41 20.32 0.09
CA HIS A 63 13.70 21.74 0.37
C HIS A 63 13.78 22.61 -0.90
N ARG A 64 14.05 22.01 -2.06
CA ARG A 64 14.09 22.67 -3.39
C ARG A 64 12.74 22.66 -4.11
N GLN A 65 11.66 22.27 -3.42
CA GLN A 65 10.31 22.11 -4.00
C GLN A 65 10.25 21.07 -5.13
N GLU A 66 11.17 20.11 -5.15
CA GLU A 66 11.10 18.97 -6.07
C GLU A 66 10.22 17.88 -5.46
N LEU A 67 9.38 17.31 -6.33
CA LEU A 67 8.42 16.29 -5.97
C LEU A 67 8.97 14.92 -6.30
N SER A 68 8.80 13.98 -5.38
CA SER A 68 8.98 12.57 -5.65
C SER A 68 7.93 11.73 -4.95
N PHE A 69 7.48 10.69 -5.64
CA PHE A 69 6.72 9.62 -5.04
C PHE A 69 7.64 8.43 -4.80
N ILE A 70 7.63 7.89 -3.58
CA ILE A 70 8.56 6.83 -3.17
C ILE A 70 7.80 5.74 -2.45
N ILE A 71 8.02 4.47 -2.81
CA ILE A 71 7.64 3.30 -1.99
C ILE A 71 8.93 2.59 -1.60
N THR A 72 9.13 2.32 -0.31
CA THR A 72 10.34 1.66 0.20
C THR A 72 10.02 0.25 0.67
N GLN A 73 10.82 -0.74 0.27
CA GLN A 73 10.68 -2.13 0.72
C GLN A 73 12.04 -2.78 1.02
N GLY A 74 12.02 -3.84 1.80
CA GLY A 74 13.19 -4.71 1.98
C GLY A 74 13.48 -5.54 0.72
N CYS A 75 14.71 -6.05 0.60
CA CYS A 75 15.15 -6.86 -0.55
C CYS A 75 14.25 -8.08 -0.85
N GLN A 76 13.59 -8.63 0.16
CA GLN A 76 12.67 -9.76 0.00
C GLN A 76 11.35 -9.41 -0.70
N ASN A 77 11.00 -8.11 -0.74
CA ASN A 77 9.81 -7.60 -1.43
C ASN A 77 10.20 -6.70 -2.62
N VAL A 78 11.41 -6.87 -3.19
CA VAL A 78 11.82 -6.09 -4.36
C VAL A 78 10.95 -6.41 -5.59
N SER A 79 10.49 -7.65 -5.72
CA SER A 79 9.55 -8.08 -6.76
C SER A 79 8.23 -7.30 -6.71
N VAL A 80 7.74 -6.95 -5.52
CA VAL A 80 6.55 -6.08 -5.34
C VAL A 80 6.79 -4.70 -5.97
N LEU A 81 7.96 -4.09 -5.72
CA LEU A 81 8.30 -2.79 -6.30
C LEU A 81 8.42 -2.89 -7.84
N ARG A 82 8.98 -3.99 -8.36
CA ARG A 82 9.08 -4.24 -9.80
C ARG A 82 7.70 -4.44 -10.42
N TYR A 83 6.81 -5.15 -9.75
CA TYR A 83 5.44 -5.30 -10.19
C TYR A 83 4.72 -3.96 -10.27
N VAL A 84 4.79 -3.14 -9.21
CA VAL A 84 4.21 -1.78 -9.24
C VAL A 84 4.80 -0.95 -10.39
N GLN A 85 6.12 -1.02 -10.61
CA GLN A 85 6.77 -0.33 -11.74
C GLN A 85 6.21 -0.80 -13.08
N THR A 86 6.07 -2.11 -13.29
CA THR A 86 5.55 -2.71 -14.53
C THR A 86 4.11 -2.32 -14.77
N ILE A 87 3.24 -2.44 -13.75
CA ILE A 87 1.81 -2.14 -13.89
C ILE A 87 1.56 -0.66 -14.16
N LEU A 88 2.26 0.22 -13.44
CA LEU A 88 2.12 1.65 -13.65
C LEU A 88 2.86 2.15 -14.91
N ASN A 89 3.72 1.32 -15.50
CA ASN A 89 4.62 1.67 -16.61
C ASN A 89 5.39 2.99 -16.37
N MET A 90 5.79 3.24 -15.11
CA MET A 90 6.43 4.50 -14.72
C MET A 90 7.42 4.30 -13.59
N GLY A 91 8.29 5.30 -13.40
CA GLY A 91 9.25 5.31 -12.30
C GLY A 91 10.43 4.38 -12.49
N SER A 92 11.18 4.18 -11.41
CA SER A 92 12.37 3.34 -11.40
C SER A 92 12.52 2.67 -10.04
N VAL A 93 12.90 1.39 -10.04
CA VAL A 93 13.28 0.68 -8.82
C VAL A 93 14.80 0.73 -8.65
N ILE A 94 15.24 1.35 -7.56
CA ILE A 94 16.65 1.57 -7.22
C ILE A 94 17.01 0.89 -5.90
N ALA A 95 18.25 0.41 -5.78
CA ALA A 95 18.78 -0.08 -4.51
C ALA A 95 19.18 1.11 -3.62
N GLN A 96 18.90 1.00 -2.32
CA GLN A 96 19.34 1.94 -1.30
C GLN A 96 20.13 1.17 -0.22
N GLY A 97 21.42 0.94 -0.50
CA GLY A 97 22.24 0.06 0.32
C GLY A 97 21.96 -1.42 0.05
N LYS A 98 22.37 -2.30 0.97
CA LYS A 98 22.39 -3.76 0.72
C LYS A 98 21.02 -4.45 0.82
N ARG A 99 20.07 -3.88 1.57
CA ARG A 99 18.84 -4.60 1.98
C ARG A 99 17.54 -3.84 1.72
N VAL A 100 17.62 -2.63 1.18
CA VAL A 100 16.48 -1.75 0.97
C VAL A 100 16.43 -1.34 -0.49
N TYR A 101 15.23 -1.35 -1.06
CA TYR A 101 14.95 -0.91 -2.42
C TYR A 101 13.85 0.15 -2.38
N ARG A 102 13.86 1.03 -3.37
CA ARG A 102 12.86 2.08 -3.53
C ARG A 102 12.32 2.07 -4.95
N PHE A 103 11.00 2.05 -5.06
CA PHE A 103 10.33 2.53 -6.27
C PHE A 103 10.24 4.05 -6.18
N VAL A 104 10.76 4.77 -7.18
CA VAL A 104 10.84 6.23 -7.19
C VAL A 104 10.25 6.76 -8.49
N VAL A 105 9.35 7.74 -8.37
CA VAL A 105 8.79 8.50 -9.49
C VAL A 105 9.09 9.98 -9.27
N TYR A 106 9.68 10.63 -10.26
CA TYR A 106 10.04 12.05 -10.22
C TYR A 106 9.69 12.81 -11.51
N LYS A 107 9.43 12.09 -12.63
CA LYS A 107 8.99 12.69 -13.88
C LYS A 107 7.65 13.38 -13.68
N ARG A 108 7.53 14.63 -14.15
CA ARG A 108 6.38 15.49 -13.92
C ARG A 108 5.06 14.85 -14.37
N GLU A 109 5.06 14.24 -15.55
CA GLU A 109 3.89 13.64 -16.18
C GLU A 109 3.38 12.46 -15.35
N HIS A 110 4.31 11.61 -14.88
CA HIS A 110 4.00 10.50 -14.00
C HIS A 110 3.51 10.96 -12.62
N ILE A 111 4.05 12.07 -12.10
CA ILE A 111 3.58 12.68 -10.85
C ILE A 111 2.15 13.22 -11.01
N GLU A 112 1.84 13.85 -12.15
CA GLU A 112 0.47 14.30 -12.47
C GLU A 112 -0.52 13.13 -12.48
N LEU A 113 -0.13 12.04 -13.12
CA LEU A 113 -0.90 10.79 -13.13
C LEU A 113 -1.13 10.28 -11.71
N LEU A 114 -0.07 10.15 -10.90
CA LEU A 114 -0.21 9.71 -9.50
C LEU A 114 -1.11 10.65 -8.70
N ILE A 115 -1.04 11.96 -8.91
CA ILE A 115 -1.97 12.88 -8.27
C ILE A 115 -3.40 12.51 -8.63
N HIS A 116 -3.73 12.28 -9.91
CA HIS A 116 -5.07 11.86 -10.30
C HIS A 116 -5.51 10.52 -9.71
N LEU A 117 -4.59 9.56 -9.56
CA LEU A 117 -4.86 8.26 -8.95
C LEU A 117 -5.28 8.38 -7.47
N PHE A 118 -4.51 9.14 -6.69
CA PHE A 118 -4.67 9.23 -5.24
C PHE A 118 -5.67 10.31 -4.79
N ASN A 119 -5.94 11.32 -5.61
CA ASN A 119 -6.73 12.48 -5.23
C ASN A 119 -8.21 12.12 -4.99
N GLY A 120 -8.61 12.14 -3.71
CA GLY A 120 -9.93 11.73 -3.24
C GLY A 120 -10.01 10.27 -2.76
N ASN A 121 -8.96 9.47 -2.93
CA ASN A 121 -8.96 8.03 -2.58
C ASN A 121 -8.08 7.67 -1.37
N ILE A 122 -7.30 8.61 -0.84
CA ILE A 122 -6.51 8.40 0.38
C ILE A 122 -7.45 8.29 1.59
N VAL A 123 -7.18 7.33 2.48
CA VAL A 123 -7.98 7.02 3.67
C VAL A 123 -7.40 7.67 4.94
N LEU A 124 -6.10 7.50 5.20
CA LEU A 124 -5.42 7.96 6.42
C LEU A 124 -5.35 9.49 6.49
N PRO A 125 -5.86 10.10 7.58
CA PRO A 125 -5.75 11.54 7.82
C PRO A 125 -4.32 12.10 7.73
N SER A 126 -3.32 11.39 8.29
CA SER A 126 -1.93 11.85 8.20
C SER A 126 -1.43 11.90 6.75
N ARG A 127 -1.84 10.92 5.93
CA ARG A 127 -1.46 10.83 4.52
C ARG A 127 -2.20 11.86 3.67
N LYS A 128 -3.47 12.16 3.97
CA LYS A 128 -4.23 13.25 3.35
C LYS A 128 -3.49 14.59 3.50
N ALA A 129 -2.99 14.88 4.71
CA ALA A 129 -2.22 16.11 4.96
C ALA A 129 -0.90 16.15 4.17
N GLN A 130 -0.18 15.03 4.06
CA GLN A 130 1.04 14.95 3.25
C GLN A 130 0.73 15.14 1.76
N PHE A 131 -0.31 14.49 1.25
CA PHE A 131 -0.70 14.55 -0.16
C PHE A 131 -1.23 15.93 -0.55
N ALA A 132 -1.98 16.61 0.31
CA ALA A 132 -2.43 17.98 0.06
C ALA A 132 -1.22 18.94 -0.15
N ARG A 133 -0.17 18.82 0.67
CA ARG A 133 1.09 19.58 0.47
C ARG A 133 1.75 19.22 -0.86
N PHE A 134 1.72 17.95 -1.24
CA PHE A 134 2.28 17.47 -2.50
C PHE A 134 1.55 18.04 -3.73
N VAL A 135 0.21 18.03 -3.74
CA VAL A 135 -0.60 18.64 -4.81
C VAL A 135 -0.36 20.15 -4.91
N ASN A 136 -0.28 20.85 -3.77
CA ASN A 136 0.01 22.28 -3.74
C ASN A 136 1.40 22.59 -4.33
N ALA A 137 2.42 21.82 -3.98
CA ALA A 137 3.76 21.97 -4.54
C ALA A 137 3.79 21.72 -6.05
N PHE A 138 3.05 20.70 -6.53
CA PHE A 138 2.93 20.40 -7.96
C PHE A 138 2.32 21.59 -8.72
N ASN A 139 1.19 22.11 -8.23
CA ASN A 139 0.50 23.26 -8.81
C ASN A 139 1.36 24.54 -8.81
N ALA A 140 2.13 24.78 -7.74
CA ALA A 140 3.04 25.92 -7.65
C ALA A 140 4.16 25.82 -8.69
N LYS A 141 4.74 24.63 -8.86
CA LYS A 141 5.78 24.39 -9.87
C LYS A 141 5.25 24.58 -11.30
N ASN A 142 4.00 24.17 -11.57
CA ASN A 142 3.36 24.35 -12.88
C ASN A 142 3.22 25.82 -13.25
N LYS A 143 2.86 26.68 -12.29
CA LYS A 143 2.75 28.13 -12.50
C LYS A 143 4.07 28.77 -12.93
N ILE A 144 5.18 28.33 -12.34
CA ILE A 144 6.53 28.82 -12.68
C ILE A 144 6.89 28.43 -14.12
N THR A 145 6.62 27.19 -14.52
CA THR A 145 6.94 26.70 -15.86
C THR A 145 6.08 27.36 -16.95
N SER A 146 4.84 27.74 -16.65
CA SER A 146 3.96 28.46 -17.57
C SER A 146 4.17 29.99 -17.60
N GLY A 147 4.98 30.54 -16.69
CA GLY A 147 5.17 31.98 -16.48
C GLY A 147 6.49 32.56 -16.97
N ALA A 148 7.28 31.83 -17.77
CA ALA A 148 8.46 32.37 -18.43
C ALA A 148 8.10 33.08 -19.74
N SER A 149 7.26 34.11 -19.67
CA SER A 149 7.28 35.21 -20.63
C SER A 149 7.95 36.41 -19.94
N ALA A 150 9.15 36.73 -20.38
CA ALA A 150 9.72 38.05 -20.15
C ALA A 150 8.75 39.12 -20.67
N PRO A 151 8.69 40.33 -20.07
CA PRO A 151 7.97 41.44 -20.67
C PRO A 151 8.76 41.94 -21.89
N CYS A 152 8.50 41.38 -23.06
CA CYS A 152 9.02 41.87 -24.34
C CYS A 152 7.86 42.04 -25.32
N SER A 153 7.47 43.30 -25.50
CA SER A 153 6.81 43.90 -26.67
C SER A 153 6.26 42.99 -27.78
N ALA A 154 4.94 43.08 -27.95
CA ALA A 154 4.15 43.19 -29.18
C ALA A 154 4.45 42.34 -30.45
N SER A 155 3.33 41.86 -31.02
CA SER A 155 3.05 41.40 -32.39
C SER A 155 3.62 40.06 -32.86
N SER A 156 2.75 39.04 -32.91
CA SER A 156 2.17 38.56 -34.19
C SER A 156 1.27 37.37 -33.91
N GLU A 157 0.06 37.41 -34.45
CA GLU A 157 -0.93 36.33 -34.44
C GLU A 157 -0.38 35.10 -35.17
N ASN A 158 -0.26 33.98 -34.47
CA ASN A 158 -0.48 32.65 -35.02
C ASN A 158 -0.81 31.68 -33.88
N ASP A 159 -2.07 31.28 -33.86
CA ASP A 159 -2.76 30.46 -32.89
C ASP A 159 -2.23 29.00 -32.92
N PHE A 160 -1.40 28.67 -31.94
CA PHE A 160 -1.22 27.30 -31.49
C PHE A 160 -1.56 27.29 -30.01
N SER A 161 -2.77 26.83 -29.66
CA SER A 161 -3.27 26.86 -28.29
C SER A 161 -2.30 26.12 -27.35
N LEU A 162 -1.47 26.87 -26.64
CA LEU A 162 -0.75 26.42 -25.47
C LEU A 162 -1.83 26.03 -24.46
N LYS A 163 -2.11 24.73 -24.33
CA LYS A 163 -2.98 24.19 -23.29
C LYS A 163 -2.43 24.66 -21.95
N GLU A 164 -3.06 25.68 -21.36
CA GLU A 164 -2.84 26.03 -19.97
C GLU A 164 -2.93 24.75 -19.14
N SER A 165 -1.86 24.42 -18.41
CA SER A 165 -1.90 23.27 -17.51
C SER A 165 -2.87 23.61 -16.37
N LYS A 166 -4.14 23.20 -16.53
CA LYS A 166 -5.19 23.41 -15.55
C LYS A 166 -4.71 22.91 -14.18
N GLN A 167 -4.78 23.79 -13.17
CA GLN A 167 -4.42 23.43 -11.81
C GLN A 167 -5.26 22.25 -11.33
N ILE A 168 -4.64 21.32 -10.61
CA ILE A 168 -5.36 20.18 -10.04
C ILE A 168 -5.86 20.57 -8.65
N GLU A 169 -7.17 20.67 -8.50
CA GLU A 169 -7.79 20.89 -7.20
C GLU A 169 -7.65 19.65 -6.30
N TYR A 170 -7.20 19.86 -5.06
CA TYR A 170 -7.18 18.80 -4.06
C TYR A 170 -8.61 18.45 -3.62
N ARG A 171 -8.96 17.16 -3.71
CA ARG A 171 -10.26 16.62 -3.33
C ARG A 171 -10.16 16.04 -1.93
N ALA A 172 -10.64 16.80 -0.94
CA ALA A 172 -10.85 16.26 0.39
C ALA A 172 -11.91 15.15 0.31
N SER A 173 -11.63 14.00 0.92
CA SER A 173 -12.58 12.88 0.96
C SER A 173 -12.66 12.27 2.35
N SER A 174 -13.81 11.65 2.61
CA SER A 174 -14.10 10.90 3.84
C SER A 174 -14.18 9.40 3.56
N VAL A 175 -13.39 8.91 2.59
CA VAL A 175 -13.30 7.47 2.31
C VAL A 175 -12.80 6.76 3.57
N LEU A 176 -13.47 5.65 3.88
CA LEU A 176 -13.16 4.78 5.00
C LEU A 176 -12.68 3.42 4.47
N PRO A 177 -11.94 2.63 5.26
CA PRO A 177 -11.64 1.26 4.90
C PRO A 177 -12.92 0.45 4.62
N SER A 178 -12.79 -0.56 3.77
CA SER A 178 -13.86 -1.49 3.41
C SER A 178 -13.35 -2.92 3.36
N LEU A 179 -14.26 -3.89 3.43
CA LEU A 179 -13.98 -5.30 3.14
C LEU A 179 -14.32 -5.68 1.69
N GLU A 180 -14.87 -4.74 0.91
CA GLU A 180 -15.31 -4.93 -0.48
C GLU A 180 -14.27 -4.48 -1.51
N ASP A 181 -13.13 -3.96 -1.05
CA ASP A 181 -12.01 -3.54 -1.88
C ASP A 181 -10.67 -4.03 -1.31
N GLN A 182 -9.58 -3.78 -2.03
CA GLN A 182 -8.25 -4.28 -1.70
C GLN A 182 -7.40 -3.26 -0.92
N TRP A 183 -7.96 -2.11 -0.52
CA TRP A 183 -7.21 -1.11 0.25
C TRP A 183 -6.69 -1.70 1.56
N LEU A 184 -7.56 -2.42 2.29
CA LEU A 184 -7.18 -3.01 3.57
C LEU A 184 -6.12 -4.11 3.40
N LEU A 185 -6.16 -4.85 2.28
CA LEU A 185 -5.12 -5.82 1.95
C LEU A 185 -3.78 -5.12 1.72
N GLY A 186 -3.72 -4.11 0.84
CA GLY A 186 -2.49 -3.36 0.59
C GLY A 186 -1.94 -2.72 1.87
N PHE A 187 -2.80 -2.12 2.68
CA PHE A 187 -2.40 -1.54 3.96
C PHE A 187 -1.92 -2.60 4.95
N THR A 188 -2.55 -3.78 4.97
CA THR A 188 -2.08 -4.93 5.74
C THR A 188 -0.72 -5.41 5.26
N GLU A 189 -0.44 -5.40 3.95
CA GLU A 189 0.86 -5.79 3.37
C GLU A 189 2.01 -4.84 3.77
N ALA A 190 1.72 -3.57 4.01
CA ALA A 190 2.67 -2.63 4.61
C ALA A 190 2.78 -2.81 6.14
N GLU A 191 1.68 -2.54 6.86
CA GLU A 191 1.67 -2.29 8.32
C GLU A 191 1.16 -3.47 9.16
N GLY A 192 0.57 -4.47 8.53
CA GLY A 192 -0.05 -5.61 9.20
C GLY A 192 0.96 -6.61 9.77
N CYS A 193 0.55 -7.35 10.80
CA CYS A 193 1.36 -8.37 11.43
C CYS A 193 0.49 -9.55 11.91
N PHE A 194 0.87 -10.75 11.50
CA PHE A 194 0.27 -12.01 11.94
C PHE A 194 1.21 -12.66 12.95
N THR A 195 0.75 -12.92 14.17
CA THR A 195 1.60 -13.45 15.25
C THR A 195 0.92 -14.56 16.02
N ILE A 196 1.68 -15.63 16.28
CA ILE A 196 1.31 -16.68 17.22
C ILE A 196 2.50 -16.87 18.17
N SER A 197 2.22 -16.96 19.46
CA SER A 197 3.23 -17.25 20.48
C SER A 197 2.66 -18.24 21.50
N PHE A 198 3.47 -19.19 21.93
CA PHE A 198 3.13 -20.17 22.96
C PHE A 198 3.76 -19.73 24.28
N LEU A 199 3.00 -19.79 25.38
CA LEU A 199 3.54 -19.48 26.70
C LEU A 199 4.44 -20.63 27.15
N SER A 200 5.57 -20.31 27.79
CA SER A 200 6.54 -21.29 28.29
C SER A 200 6.07 -22.00 29.56
N ASN A 201 5.26 -21.32 30.38
CA ASN A 201 4.84 -21.78 31.70
C ASN A 201 3.45 -22.45 31.72
N SER A 202 2.81 -22.63 30.56
CA SER A 202 1.48 -23.24 30.47
C SER A 202 1.21 -23.76 29.06
N LYS A 203 0.12 -24.51 28.87
CA LYS A 203 -0.35 -24.89 27.53
C LYS A 203 -1.00 -23.73 26.77
N ALA A 204 -1.12 -22.55 27.37
CA ALA A 204 -1.73 -21.39 26.72
C ALA A 204 -0.92 -20.89 25.50
N TYR A 205 -1.61 -20.13 24.66
CA TYR A 205 -1.07 -19.50 23.47
C TYR A 205 -1.69 -18.11 23.29
N ARG A 206 -1.08 -17.29 22.43
CA ARG A 206 -1.61 -16.01 21.99
C ARG A 206 -1.53 -15.97 20.48
N THR A 207 -2.68 -15.75 19.84
CA THR A 207 -2.80 -15.55 18.39
C THR A 207 -3.38 -14.16 18.14
N ARG A 208 -2.73 -13.39 17.27
CA ARG A 208 -3.09 -11.99 17.01
C ARG A 208 -2.86 -11.61 15.55
N PHE A 209 -3.83 -10.88 15.01
CA PHE A 209 -3.65 -10.00 13.85
C PHE A 209 -3.57 -8.56 14.35
N ILE A 210 -2.59 -7.80 13.86
CA ILE A 210 -2.28 -6.45 14.34
C ILE A 210 -2.04 -5.55 13.13
N ILE A 211 -2.62 -4.35 13.12
CA ILE A 211 -2.23 -3.24 12.24
C ILE A 211 -1.84 -2.08 13.14
N SER A 212 -0.63 -1.53 12.95
CA SER A 212 -0.16 -0.39 13.73
C SER A 212 0.04 0.83 12.84
N GLN A 213 -0.21 2.03 13.38
CA GLN A 213 0.02 3.27 12.65
C GLN A 213 0.34 4.42 13.62
N LYS A 214 1.28 5.27 13.21
CA LYS A 214 1.72 6.45 13.96
C LYS A 214 0.68 7.57 13.89
N GLY A 215 0.58 8.35 14.96
CA GLY A 215 -0.23 9.55 15.05
C GLY A 215 -1.66 9.25 15.49
N ASP A 216 -2.08 9.91 16.57
CA ASP A 216 -3.46 9.86 17.07
C ASP A 216 -4.49 10.29 16.02
N VAL A 217 -4.09 11.16 15.08
CA VAL A 217 -4.89 11.57 13.92
C VAL A 217 -5.41 10.38 13.09
N ASN A 218 -4.76 9.21 13.14
CA ASN A 218 -5.17 8.00 12.42
C ASN A 218 -6.07 7.07 13.24
N LEU A 219 -6.32 7.36 14.53
CA LEU A 219 -7.21 6.57 15.38
C LEU A 219 -8.61 6.34 14.80
N PRO A 220 -9.28 7.31 14.15
CA PRO A 220 -10.59 7.06 13.55
C PRO A 220 -10.57 5.93 12.51
N VAL A 221 -9.50 5.81 11.74
CA VAL A 221 -9.34 4.73 10.74
C VAL A 221 -9.12 3.39 11.44
N LEU A 222 -8.27 3.33 12.46
CA LEU A 222 -8.05 2.09 13.23
C LEU A 222 -9.33 1.64 13.97
N SER A 223 -10.11 2.57 14.51
CA SER A 223 -11.38 2.29 15.17
C SER A 223 -12.43 1.78 14.19
N ASN A 224 -12.44 2.27 12.94
CA ASN A 224 -13.33 1.76 11.90
C ASN A 224 -13.09 0.27 11.60
N LEU A 225 -11.85 -0.22 11.71
CA LEU A 225 -11.54 -1.65 11.53
C LEU A 225 -12.24 -2.55 12.55
N ILE A 226 -12.51 -2.06 13.76
CA ILE A 226 -13.30 -2.79 14.78
C ILE A 226 -14.71 -3.05 14.25
N LEU A 227 -15.32 -2.03 13.63
CA LEU A 227 -16.67 -2.11 13.08
C LEU A 227 -16.70 -3.07 11.88
N LEU A 228 -15.71 -2.97 10.98
CA LEU A 228 -15.63 -3.83 9.79
C LEU A 228 -15.52 -5.31 10.13
N PHE A 229 -14.60 -5.68 11.02
CA PHE A 229 -14.42 -7.08 11.41
C PHE A 229 -15.40 -7.53 12.50
N ASN A 230 -16.17 -6.61 13.08
CA ASN A 230 -17.01 -6.85 14.25
C ASN A 230 -16.23 -7.56 15.38
N THR A 231 -14.96 -7.16 15.57
CA THR A 231 -14.05 -7.67 16.60
C THR A 231 -12.78 -6.82 16.68
N GLY A 232 -11.97 -7.10 17.70
CA GLY A 232 -10.71 -6.41 17.95
C GLY A 232 -10.88 -5.19 18.85
N LYS A 233 -9.77 -4.51 19.08
CA LYS A 233 -9.68 -3.29 19.90
C LYS A 233 -8.56 -2.41 19.38
N VAL A 234 -8.60 -1.12 19.71
CA VAL A 234 -7.46 -0.22 19.53
C VAL A 234 -6.74 -0.07 20.86
N GLU A 235 -5.43 -0.22 20.86
CA GLU A 235 -4.57 -0.01 22.03
C GLU A 235 -3.31 0.79 21.66
N GLY A 236 -2.70 1.45 22.65
CA GLY A 236 -1.41 2.12 22.44
C GLY A 236 -0.28 1.13 22.25
N HIS A 237 0.65 1.43 21.34
CA HIS A 237 1.87 0.66 21.14
C HIS A 237 2.94 1.08 22.17
N SER A 238 3.97 0.25 22.39
CA SER A 238 5.10 0.59 23.27
C SER A 238 5.92 1.78 22.77
N GLN A 239 5.84 2.06 21.47
CA GLN A 239 6.43 3.24 20.86
C GLN A 239 5.45 4.41 21.03
N LYS A 240 5.96 5.53 21.56
CA LYS A 240 5.16 6.75 21.77
C LYS A 240 4.50 7.19 20.46
N ASP A 241 3.25 7.65 20.56
CA ASP A 241 2.47 8.15 19.42
C ASP A 241 2.24 7.10 18.32
N ASN A 242 2.14 5.84 18.69
CA ASN A 242 1.80 4.75 17.78
C ASN A 242 0.67 3.93 18.39
N TYR A 243 -0.31 3.57 17.57
CA TYR A 243 -1.54 2.91 17.99
C TYR A 243 -1.77 1.67 17.14
N SER A 244 -2.37 0.64 17.74
CA SER A 244 -2.56 -0.66 17.10
C SER A 244 -4.02 -1.08 17.16
N PHE A 245 -4.59 -1.42 16.00
CA PHE A 245 -5.76 -2.28 15.93
C PHE A 245 -5.31 -3.73 16.14
N VAL A 246 -5.93 -4.42 17.11
CA VAL A 246 -5.55 -5.77 17.54
C VAL A 246 -6.76 -6.68 17.58
N VAL A 247 -6.76 -7.72 16.74
CA VAL A 247 -7.67 -8.86 16.83
C VAL A 247 -6.94 -9.99 17.55
N SER A 248 -7.39 -10.36 18.74
CA SER A 248 -6.73 -11.39 19.56
C SER A 248 -7.67 -12.52 19.95
N GLY A 249 -7.11 -13.72 20.00
CA GLY A 249 -7.81 -14.94 20.38
C GLY A 249 -8.40 -15.67 19.18
N LEU A 250 -8.43 -17.01 19.26
CA LEU A 250 -8.72 -17.88 18.12
C LEU A 250 -10.10 -17.61 17.51
N LYS A 251 -11.14 -17.44 18.35
CA LYS A 251 -12.51 -17.12 17.92
C LYS A 251 -12.58 -15.81 17.11
N ASN A 252 -11.84 -14.79 17.54
CA ASN A 252 -11.86 -13.47 16.92
C ASN A 252 -11.06 -13.46 15.63
N VAL A 253 -9.88 -14.08 15.63
CA VAL A 253 -9.02 -14.18 14.45
C VAL A 253 -9.74 -14.86 13.29
N PHE A 254 -10.60 -15.87 13.52
CA PHE A 254 -11.35 -16.50 12.43
C PHE A 254 -12.26 -15.54 11.66
N LYS A 255 -12.67 -14.41 12.27
CA LYS A 255 -13.51 -13.42 11.59
C LYS A 255 -12.78 -12.67 10.48
N ILE A 256 -11.43 -12.61 10.50
CA ILE A 256 -10.66 -11.88 9.48
C ILE A 256 -10.42 -12.72 8.22
N TYR A 257 -10.53 -14.05 8.32
CA TYR A 257 -10.10 -14.96 7.25
C TYR A 257 -10.91 -14.81 5.98
N HIS A 258 -12.23 -14.58 6.08
CA HIS A 258 -13.07 -14.44 4.90
C HIS A 258 -12.54 -13.36 3.94
N TYR A 259 -12.18 -12.18 4.48
CA TYR A 259 -11.63 -11.09 3.67
C TYR A 259 -10.31 -11.50 3.01
N PHE A 260 -9.33 -12.00 3.77
CA PHE A 260 -8.01 -12.32 3.22
C PHE A 260 -8.01 -13.53 2.30
N ASP A 261 -8.88 -14.52 2.54
CA ASP A 261 -9.03 -15.70 1.68
C ASP A 261 -9.61 -15.32 0.31
N ASN A 262 -10.63 -14.46 0.29
CA ASN A 262 -11.24 -13.98 -0.95
C ASN A 262 -10.29 -13.09 -1.78
N ASN A 263 -9.27 -12.51 -1.14
CA ASN A 263 -8.33 -11.60 -1.78
C ASN A 263 -6.91 -12.19 -1.93
N LEU A 264 -6.76 -13.51 -1.82
CA LEU A 264 -5.46 -14.18 -1.80
C LEU A 264 -4.64 -14.01 -3.10
N SER A 265 -5.32 -13.78 -4.24
CA SER A 265 -4.68 -13.49 -5.52
C SER A 265 -4.02 -12.12 -5.57
N TYR A 266 -4.43 -11.17 -4.73
CA TYR A 266 -3.90 -9.81 -4.66
C TYR A 266 -2.86 -9.63 -3.54
N PHE A 267 -2.50 -10.69 -2.82
CA PHE A 267 -1.39 -10.70 -1.87
C PHE A 267 -0.07 -10.77 -2.66
N LEU A 268 0.70 -9.69 -2.67
CA LEU A 268 1.88 -9.55 -3.54
C LEU A 268 3.21 -9.72 -2.80
N SER A 269 3.24 -9.48 -1.49
CA SER A 269 4.46 -9.51 -0.68
C SER A 269 4.63 -10.83 0.08
N THR A 270 5.81 -10.98 0.69
CA THR A 270 6.15 -12.08 1.62
C THR A 270 5.20 -12.22 2.83
N LYS A 271 4.25 -11.29 3.01
CA LYS A 271 3.24 -11.37 4.05
C LYS A 271 2.13 -12.37 3.72
N LYS A 272 1.99 -12.77 2.45
CA LYS A 272 1.10 -13.85 2.04
C LYS A 272 1.45 -15.15 2.76
N GLU A 273 2.73 -15.51 2.78
CA GLU A 273 3.24 -16.70 3.45
C GLU A 273 3.04 -16.60 4.97
N SER A 274 3.24 -15.41 5.54
CA SER A 274 2.93 -15.15 6.95
C SER A 274 1.45 -15.38 7.27
N TYR A 275 0.54 -14.92 6.42
CA TYR A 275 -0.90 -15.12 6.57
C TYR A 275 -1.28 -16.60 6.46
N LEU A 276 -0.78 -17.30 5.44
CA LEU A 276 -1.05 -18.73 5.24
C LEU A 276 -0.53 -19.58 6.40
N ALA A 277 0.71 -19.35 6.85
CA ALA A 277 1.28 -20.04 7.99
C ALA A 277 0.51 -19.74 9.29
N PHE A 278 0.10 -18.49 9.49
CA PHE A 278 -0.74 -18.08 10.62
C PHE A 278 -2.09 -18.81 10.63
N LYS A 279 -2.76 -18.90 9.47
CA LYS A 279 -4.04 -19.59 9.32
C LYS A 279 -3.90 -21.08 9.58
N GLU A 280 -2.88 -21.73 9.01
CA GLU A 280 -2.61 -23.15 9.21
C GLU A 280 -2.31 -23.46 10.70
N LEU A 281 -1.45 -22.66 11.33
CA LEU A 281 -1.08 -22.86 12.72
C LEU A 281 -2.29 -22.68 13.67
N ASN A 282 -3.16 -21.71 13.40
CA ASN A 282 -4.42 -21.56 14.12
C ASN A 282 -5.37 -22.75 13.91
N ALA A 283 -5.40 -23.38 12.73
CA ALA A 283 -6.19 -24.58 12.49
C ALA A 283 -5.69 -25.77 13.35
N LYS A 284 -4.37 -25.95 13.45
CA LYS A 284 -3.74 -26.94 14.34
C LYS A 284 -4.05 -26.67 15.81
N ILE A 285 -4.02 -25.40 16.23
CA ILE A 285 -4.42 -24.99 17.59
C ILE A 285 -5.88 -25.33 17.85
N LYS A 286 -6.78 -25.09 16.89
CA LYS A 286 -8.22 -25.41 16.98
C LYS A 286 -8.48 -26.90 17.22
N GLN A 287 -7.65 -27.76 16.64
CA GLN A 287 -7.70 -29.22 16.83
C GLN A 287 -7.16 -29.69 18.19
N GLY A 288 -6.65 -28.78 19.03
CA GLY A 288 -6.09 -29.14 20.34
C GLY A 288 -4.64 -29.60 20.32
N LEU A 289 -3.95 -29.55 19.16
CA LEU A 289 -2.55 -30.01 19.02
C LEU A 289 -1.53 -29.19 19.84
N HIS A 290 -1.95 -28.11 20.50
CA HIS A 290 -1.09 -27.33 21.39
C HIS A 290 -1.09 -27.86 22.83
N LEU A 291 -1.97 -28.80 23.16
CA LEU A 291 -2.14 -29.42 24.47
C LEU A 291 -1.14 -30.56 24.67
N ASP A 292 -0.91 -31.36 23.63
CA ASP A 292 0.11 -32.41 23.61
C ASP A 292 1.53 -31.80 23.52
N GLU A 293 2.49 -32.41 24.21
CA GLU A 293 3.84 -31.86 24.37
C GLU A 293 4.71 -32.01 23.12
N GLN A 294 4.64 -33.16 22.46
CA GLN A 294 5.42 -33.44 21.25
C GLN A 294 4.96 -32.55 20.11
N THR A 295 3.65 -32.50 19.86
CA THR A 295 3.06 -31.66 18.82
C THR A 295 3.25 -30.17 19.12
N ARG A 296 3.11 -29.72 20.38
CA ARG A 296 3.38 -28.33 20.78
C ARG A 296 4.80 -27.88 20.45
N THR A 297 5.81 -28.74 20.61
CA THR A 297 7.19 -28.40 20.26
C THR A 297 7.33 -28.09 18.76
N GLY A 298 6.68 -28.89 17.92
CA GLY A 298 6.60 -28.61 16.47
C GLY A 298 5.87 -27.31 16.16
N LEU A 299 4.75 -27.03 16.84
CA LEU A 299 3.99 -25.78 16.67
C LEU A 299 4.79 -24.55 17.11
N LEU A 300 5.59 -24.66 18.18
CA LEU A 300 6.48 -23.58 18.62
C LEU A 300 7.52 -23.25 17.54
N MET A 301 8.20 -24.25 17.00
CA MET A 301 9.14 -24.06 15.89
C MET A 301 8.45 -23.46 14.67
N TYR A 302 7.24 -23.92 14.35
CA TYR A 302 6.46 -23.36 13.24
C TYR A 302 6.09 -21.88 13.49
N SER A 303 5.70 -21.51 14.70
CA SER A 303 5.37 -20.11 15.04
C SER A 303 6.54 -19.14 14.82
N GLN A 304 7.78 -19.63 14.98
CA GLN A 304 8.98 -18.83 14.74
C GLN A 304 9.21 -18.59 13.25
N SER A 305 8.71 -19.47 12.37
CA SER A 305 8.86 -19.33 10.91
C SER A 305 7.87 -18.34 10.29
N VAL A 306 6.69 -18.13 10.91
CA VAL A 306 5.59 -17.24 10.42
C VAL A 306 6.09 -15.88 9.97
N ASN A 307 7.08 -15.29 10.68
CA ASN A 307 7.69 -14.00 10.33
C ASN A 307 9.22 -14.12 10.14
N SER A 308 9.78 -15.32 10.00
CA SER A 308 11.24 -15.54 10.03
C SER A 308 11.98 -14.88 8.86
N ILE A 309 11.28 -14.69 7.74
CA ILE A 309 11.74 -13.94 6.57
C ILE A 309 12.23 -12.53 7.00
N ARG A 310 11.52 -11.85 7.91
CA ARG A 310 11.91 -10.52 8.47
C ARG A 310 13.13 -10.53 9.42
N ARG A 311 13.55 -11.68 9.98
CA ARG A 311 14.63 -11.71 11.00
C ARG A 311 16.02 -11.82 10.40
N LYS A 312 16.16 -12.39 9.19
CA LYS A 312 17.45 -12.50 8.48
C LYS A 312 17.90 -11.18 7.84
N SER A 313 17.04 -10.15 7.85
CA SER A 313 17.25 -8.86 7.20
C SER A 313 17.50 -7.68 8.16
N LYS A 314 17.59 -7.91 9.48
CA LYS A 314 18.03 -6.89 10.46
C LYS A 314 19.54 -6.79 10.58
#